data_AF-A0A9Q0SX11-F1
#
_entry.id   AF-A0A9Q0SX11-F1
#
_cell.length_a   1.000
_cell.length_b   1.000
_cell.length_c   1.000
_cell.angle_alpha   90.00
_cell.angle_beta   90.00
_cell.angle_gamma   90.00
#
_symmetry.space_group_name_H-M   'P 1'
#
loop_
_entity.id
_entity.type
_entity.pdbx_description
1 polymer ?
#
loop_
_entity_poly.entity_id
_entity_poly.type
_entity_poly.pdbx_seq_one_letter_code
_entity_poly.pdbx_strand_id
1 'polypeptide(L)'
;MKAMETIQDLIEEAKVRMVWWCLCIFCVTYILSHTSSSMWMNLPISILFVSGLRILCNEVEFSWKVRQSVRRPSYLSHLEKKQLSLNDSRLSSTPPPPKWKRKIDSPVVEAAISDFIDQILKDFVVDLWYSEITPDREAPELMRSVIMDALGEISGRAKEINLIDLLTRDIVDLIGDHLDLFRRNQAAIGADVMATLSTEERDERLKHHLIASKELHPALISPESEYKVLQQLVGGVLAIVLRPREAQCPLVWTIAREIVTCLVMQPLINLASPA
;
A
#
# COMPACT_ATOMS: atom_id res chain seq x y z
N MET A 1 -0.12 -6.01 27.56
CA MET A 1 -0.23 -6.54 28.94
C MET A 1 0.20 -7.98 28.93
N LYS A 2 1.05 -8.38 29.88
CA LYS A 2 1.54 -9.75 30.06
C LYS A 2 0.35 -10.70 30.32
N ALA A 3 0.33 -11.87 29.67
CA ALA A 3 -0.67 -12.88 29.95
C ALA A 3 -0.51 -13.36 31.40
N MET A 4 -1.59 -13.33 32.18
CA MET A 4 -1.61 -13.77 33.58
C MET A 4 -1.67 -15.30 33.61
N GLU A 5 -0.53 -15.94 33.77
CA GLU A 5 -0.44 -17.41 33.77
C GLU A 5 -0.22 -18.01 35.17
N THR A 6 0.07 -17.20 36.20
CA THR A 6 0.34 -17.71 37.55
C THR A 6 -0.56 -17.11 38.63
N ILE A 7 -0.89 -17.92 39.64
CA ILE A 7 -1.63 -17.49 40.85
C ILE A 7 -0.93 -16.33 41.55
N GLN A 8 0.40 -16.25 41.41
CA GLN A 8 1.22 -15.16 41.92
C GLN A 8 0.82 -13.79 41.33
N ASP A 9 0.55 -13.73 40.03
CA ASP A 9 0.14 -12.48 39.36
C ASP A 9 -1.24 -12.00 39.82
N LEU A 10 -2.15 -12.94 40.10
CA LEU A 10 -3.47 -12.65 40.68
C LEU A 10 -3.35 -12.04 42.08
N ILE A 11 -2.41 -12.56 42.89
CA ILE A 11 -2.17 -12.06 44.25
C ILE A 11 -1.55 -10.65 44.20
N GLU A 12 -0.60 -10.39 43.32
CA GLU A 12 0.01 -9.07 43.19
C GLU A 12 -0.99 -8.02 42.68
N GLU A 13 -1.81 -8.36 41.68
CA GLU A 13 -2.87 -7.48 41.21
C GLU A 13 -3.91 -7.19 42.32
N ALA A 14 -4.27 -8.19 43.13
CA ALA A 14 -5.17 -8.00 44.26
C ALA A 14 -4.58 -7.08 45.34
N LYS A 15 -3.28 -7.19 45.64
CA LYS A 15 -2.59 -6.28 46.57
C LYS A 15 -2.59 -4.85 46.06
N VAL A 16 -2.26 -4.64 44.78
CA VAL A 16 -2.26 -3.29 44.16
C VAL A 16 -3.65 -2.66 44.23
N ARG A 17 -4.71 -3.44 43.95
CA ARG A 17 -6.10 -2.96 44.07
C ARG A 17 -6.47 -2.63 45.51
N MET A 18 -6.07 -3.45 46.47
CA MET A 18 -6.31 -3.17 47.90
C MET A 18 -5.64 -1.87 48.34
N VAL A 19 -4.40 -1.60 47.89
CA VAL A 19 -3.69 -0.34 48.18
C VAL A 19 -4.45 0.86 47.61
N TRP A 20 -4.93 0.78 46.36
CA TRP A 20 -5.74 1.84 45.76
C TRP A 20 -7.05 2.09 46.50
N TRP A 21 -7.75 1.02 46.92
CA TRP A 21 -8.96 1.15 47.73
C TRP A 21 -8.70 1.81 49.08
N CYS A 22 -7.63 1.40 49.78
CA CYS A 22 -7.23 2.02 51.04
C CYS A 22 -6.87 3.50 50.86
N LEU A 23 -6.15 3.87 49.80
CA LEU A 23 -5.82 5.25 49.49
C LEU A 23 -7.08 6.08 49.20
N CYS A 24 -8.01 5.56 48.39
CA CYS A 24 -9.27 6.22 48.10
C CYS A 24 -10.11 6.44 49.37
N ILE A 25 -10.25 5.42 50.22
CA ILE A 25 -10.97 5.54 51.50
C ILE A 25 -10.30 6.58 52.39
N PHE A 26 -8.97 6.54 52.50
CA PHE A 26 -8.21 7.53 53.26
C PHE A 26 -8.45 8.96 52.75
N CYS A 27 -8.32 9.20 51.44
CA CYS A 27 -8.58 10.50 50.82
C CYS A 27 -10.01 10.99 51.10
N VAL A 28 -11.02 10.12 50.96
CA VAL A 28 -12.42 10.48 51.26
C VAL A 28 -12.58 10.84 52.74
N THR A 29 -12.05 10.03 53.66
CA THR A 29 -12.14 10.30 55.10
C THR A 29 -11.39 11.57 55.52
N TYR A 30 -10.23 11.86 54.93
CA TYR A 30 -9.45 13.06 55.18
C TYR A 30 -10.21 14.32 54.74
N ILE A 31 -10.81 14.29 53.55
CA ILE A 31 -11.62 15.39 53.03
C ILE A 31 -12.88 15.59 53.89
N LEU A 32 -13.52 14.50 54.31
CA LEU A 32 -14.66 14.56 55.23
C LEU A 32 -14.27 15.15 56.60
N SER A 33 -13.07 14.87 57.09
CA SER A 33 -12.56 15.39 58.36
C SER A 33 -12.24 16.90 58.31
N HIS A 34 -11.92 17.45 57.14
CA HIS A 34 -11.68 18.89 56.96
C HIS A 34 -12.94 19.68 56.60
N THR A 35 -14.10 19.04 56.60
CA THR A 35 -15.37 19.63 56.23
C THR A 35 -16.01 20.36 57.42
N SER A 36 -16.39 21.64 57.25
CA SER A 36 -16.89 22.51 58.32
C SER A 36 -18.22 22.04 58.95
N SER A 37 -18.49 22.43 60.21
CA SER A 37 -19.69 22.05 60.99
C SER A 37 -21.04 22.51 60.37
N SER A 38 -21.02 23.35 59.34
CA SER A 38 -22.23 23.83 58.67
C SER A 38 -22.70 22.86 57.59
N MET A 39 -23.85 22.20 57.82
CA MET A 39 -24.44 21.23 56.88
C MET A 39 -24.68 21.79 55.47
N TRP A 40 -24.91 23.10 55.35
CA TRP A 40 -25.21 23.77 54.07
C TRP A 40 -24.01 23.83 53.12
N MET A 41 -22.78 23.87 53.63
CA MET A 41 -21.58 23.87 52.78
C MET A 41 -21.15 22.46 52.33
N ASN A 42 -21.67 21.42 52.97
CA ASN A 42 -21.26 20.02 52.74
C ASN A 42 -22.12 19.35 51.64
N LEU A 43 -23.30 19.92 51.38
CA LEU A 43 -24.21 19.49 50.32
C LEU A 43 -23.60 19.63 48.91
N PRO A 44 -23.05 20.79 48.48
CA PRO A 44 -22.47 20.90 47.15
C PRO A 44 -21.23 20.01 46.96
N ILE A 45 -20.41 19.84 48.01
CA ILE A 45 -19.20 19.01 47.97
C ILE A 45 -19.57 17.53 47.81
N SER A 46 -20.59 17.05 48.52
CA SER A 46 -21.05 15.66 48.39
C SER A 46 -21.65 15.36 47.00
N ILE A 47 -22.36 16.31 46.39
CA ILE A 47 -22.86 16.18 45.01
C ILE A 47 -21.70 16.10 44.00
N LEU A 48 -20.65 16.91 44.18
CA LEU A 48 -19.44 16.83 43.36
C LEU A 48 -18.72 15.48 43.52
N PHE A 49 -18.65 14.94 44.73
CA PHE A 49 -18.07 13.62 44.98
C PHE A 49 -18.88 12.50 44.31
N VAL A 50 -20.21 12.50 44.45
CA VAL A 50 -21.08 11.49 43.85
C VAL A 50 -21.05 11.55 42.33
N SER A 51 -21.03 12.75 41.75
CA SER A 51 -20.92 12.92 40.30
C SER A 51 -19.54 12.49 39.76
N GLY A 52 -18.46 12.87 40.43
CA GLY A 52 -17.10 12.42 40.11
C GLY A 52 -16.96 10.90 40.20
N LEU A 53 -17.49 10.28 41.27
CA LEU A 53 -17.50 8.82 41.42
C LEU A 53 -18.30 8.13 40.32
N ARG A 54 -19.46 8.69 39.93
CA ARG A 54 -20.28 8.14 38.85
C ARG A 54 -19.57 8.20 37.50
N ILE A 55 -18.83 9.28 37.21
CA ILE A 55 -18.04 9.41 35.99
C ILE A 55 -16.91 8.37 35.99
N LEU A 56 -16.16 8.25 37.09
CA LEU A 56 -15.10 7.25 37.24
C LEU A 56 -15.63 5.81 37.11
N CYS A 57 -16.75 5.49 37.75
CA CYS A 57 -17.38 4.18 37.63
C CYS A 57 -17.84 3.90 36.20
N ASN A 58 -18.43 4.89 35.50
CA ASN A 58 -18.82 4.73 34.10
C ASN A 58 -17.61 4.54 33.18
N GLU A 59 -16.53 5.31 33.35
CA GLU A 59 -15.27 5.17 32.60
C GLU A 59 -14.65 3.77 32.79
N VAL A 60 -14.64 3.28 34.03
CA VAL A 60 -14.17 1.92 34.36
C VAL A 60 -15.10 0.86 33.77
N GLU A 61 -16.42 1.07 33.82
CA GLU A 61 -17.41 0.15 33.23
C GLU A 61 -17.34 0.13 31.69
N PHE A 62 -17.11 1.28 31.04
CA PHE A 62 -16.83 1.38 29.61
C PHE A 62 -15.54 0.65 29.25
N SER A 63 -14.46 0.87 30.01
CA SER A 63 -13.19 0.18 29.82
C SER A 63 -13.32 -1.34 30.03
N TRP A 64 -14.14 -1.76 31.00
CA TRP A 64 -14.49 -3.16 31.22
C TRP A 64 -15.33 -3.73 30.08
N LYS A 65 -16.37 -3.03 29.62
CA LYS A 65 -17.22 -3.45 28.50
C LYS A 65 -16.47 -3.51 27.19
N VAL A 66 -15.56 -2.57 26.92
CA VAL A 66 -14.65 -2.61 25.76
C VAL A 66 -13.70 -3.79 25.89
N ARG A 67 -13.07 -4.01 27.06
CA ARG A 67 -12.22 -5.20 27.31
C ARG A 67 -12.99 -6.52 27.26
N GLN A 68 -14.27 -6.57 27.66
CA GLN A 68 -15.14 -7.75 27.57
C GLN A 68 -15.69 -7.94 26.15
N SER A 69 -15.87 -6.88 25.36
CA SER A 69 -16.26 -6.97 23.96
C SER A 69 -15.17 -7.61 23.10
N VAL A 70 -13.89 -7.40 23.46
CA VAL A 70 -12.73 -8.12 22.91
C VAL A 70 -12.72 -9.60 23.33
N ARG A 71 -13.51 -10.01 24.33
CA ARG A 71 -13.49 -11.35 24.92
C ARG A 71 -14.73 -12.22 24.60
N ARG A 72 -15.65 -11.75 23.76
CA ARG A 72 -16.73 -12.61 23.24
C ARG A 72 -16.19 -13.40 22.04
N PRO A 73 -16.33 -14.74 22.01
CA PRO A 73 -15.96 -15.50 20.82
C PRO A 73 -16.81 -15.00 19.65
N SER A 74 -16.16 -14.44 18.63
CA SER A 74 -16.85 -14.02 17.40
C SER A 74 -17.46 -15.27 16.74
N TYR A 75 -18.52 -15.10 15.94
CA TYR A 75 -19.11 -16.20 15.15
C TYR A 75 -18.06 -16.95 14.30
N LEU A 76 -16.94 -16.28 13.98
CA LEU A 76 -15.79 -16.83 13.25
C LEU A 76 -14.84 -17.68 14.11
N SER A 77 -14.96 -17.66 15.44
CA SER A 77 -14.17 -18.54 16.33
C SER A 77 -14.43 -20.04 16.10
N HIS A 78 -15.59 -20.40 15.52
CA HIS A 78 -15.84 -21.77 15.08
C HIS A 78 -15.02 -22.16 13.83
N LEU A 79 -14.57 -21.18 13.04
CA LEU A 79 -13.68 -21.42 11.90
C LEU A 79 -12.23 -21.63 12.32
N GLU A 80 -11.79 -21.04 13.43
CA GLU A 80 -10.48 -21.30 14.05
C GLU A 80 -10.31 -22.81 14.34
N LYS A 81 -11.36 -23.47 14.83
CA LYS A 81 -11.37 -24.93 15.04
C LYS A 81 -11.43 -25.77 13.76
N LYS A 82 -11.75 -25.14 12.63
CA LYS A 82 -11.75 -25.75 11.28
C LYS A 82 -10.54 -25.36 10.44
N GLN A 83 -9.61 -24.56 10.98
CA GLN A 83 -8.38 -24.27 10.27
C GLN A 83 -7.56 -25.57 10.14
N LEU A 84 -7.07 -25.81 8.93
CA LEU A 84 -6.16 -26.91 8.66
C LEU A 84 -4.92 -26.71 9.54
N SER A 85 -4.48 -27.77 10.20
CA SER A 85 -3.24 -27.79 11.00
C SER A 85 -2.09 -27.27 10.15
N LEU A 86 -1.24 -26.38 10.69
CA LEU A 86 -0.03 -25.90 10.02
C LEU A 86 0.89 -27.04 9.54
N ASN A 87 0.75 -28.24 10.12
CA ASN A 87 1.49 -29.46 9.76
C ASN A 87 0.68 -30.46 8.90
N ASP A 88 -0.43 -30.04 8.27
CA ASP A 88 -1.20 -30.93 7.41
C ASP A 88 -0.39 -31.31 6.16
N SER A 89 -0.19 -32.60 5.93
CA SER A 89 0.47 -33.16 4.74
C SER A 89 -0.14 -32.71 3.40
N ARG A 90 -1.39 -32.21 3.40
CA ARG A 90 -2.06 -31.63 2.22
C ARG A 90 -1.63 -30.17 1.95
N LEU A 91 -1.04 -29.51 2.94
CA LEU A 91 -0.40 -28.18 2.83
C LEU A 91 1.11 -28.32 2.61
N SER A 92 1.72 -29.41 3.10
CA SER A 92 3.12 -29.78 2.87
C SER A 92 3.30 -30.56 1.57
N SER A 93 2.92 -29.96 0.44
CA SER A 93 3.62 -30.27 -0.81
C SER A 93 4.71 -29.22 -0.94
N THR A 94 5.98 -29.62 -0.91
CA THR A 94 7.08 -28.74 -1.33
C THR A 94 6.64 -28.09 -2.65
N PRO A 95 6.39 -26.77 -2.70
CA PRO A 95 5.89 -26.16 -3.90
C PRO A 95 6.90 -26.47 -5.01
N PRO A 96 6.42 -26.89 -6.21
CA PRO A 96 7.32 -27.12 -7.32
C PRO A 96 8.21 -25.89 -7.50
N PRO A 97 9.49 -26.08 -7.86
CA PRO A 97 10.41 -24.95 -7.99
C PRO A 97 9.77 -23.89 -8.88
N PRO A 98 9.85 -22.61 -8.47
CA PRO A 98 9.11 -21.55 -9.13
C PRO A 98 9.40 -21.57 -10.64
N LYS A 99 8.35 -21.63 -11.46
CA LYS A 99 8.49 -21.74 -12.92
C LYS A 99 9.28 -20.57 -13.51
N TRP A 100 9.25 -19.42 -12.86
CA TRP A 100 9.98 -18.22 -13.27
C TRP A 100 11.50 -18.38 -13.27
N LYS A 101 12.07 -19.22 -12.40
CA LYS A 101 13.53 -19.41 -12.32
C LYS A 101 14.13 -19.90 -13.63
N ARG A 102 13.43 -20.83 -14.29
CA ARG A 102 13.82 -21.36 -15.60
C ARG A 102 13.70 -20.33 -16.72
N LYS A 103 12.85 -19.32 -16.56
CA LYS A 103 12.61 -18.30 -17.60
C LYS A 103 13.67 -17.21 -17.60
N ILE A 104 14.20 -16.83 -16.43
CA ILE A 104 15.24 -15.78 -16.32
C ILE A 104 16.60 -16.30 -16.81
N ASP A 105 17.02 -17.50 -16.37
CA ASP A 105 18.24 -18.18 -16.83
C ASP A 105 19.54 -17.35 -16.69
N SER A 106 19.61 -16.50 -15.66
CA SER A 106 20.81 -15.72 -15.32
C SER A 106 20.82 -15.42 -13.81
N PRO A 107 21.80 -15.92 -13.04
CA PRO A 107 21.83 -15.76 -11.59
C PRO A 107 22.07 -14.31 -11.16
N VAL A 108 22.83 -13.54 -11.95
CA VAL A 108 23.08 -12.11 -11.68
C VAL A 108 21.80 -11.30 -11.84
N VAL A 109 21.00 -11.60 -12.87
CA VAL A 109 19.72 -10.94 -13.12
C VAL A 109 18.69 -11.35 -12.08
N GLU A 110 18.63 -12.64 -11.71
CA GLU A 110 17.76 -13.13 -10.62
C GLU A 110 18.06 -12.40 -9.30
N ALA A 111 19.34 -12.25 -8.93
CA ALA A 111 19.73 -11.53 -7.72
C ALA A 111 19.33 -10.05 -7.76
N ALA A 112 19.65 -9.35 -8.85
CA ALA A 112 19.31 -7.92 -8.99
C ALA A 112 17.80 -7.67 -8.96
N ILE A 113 17.01 -8.52 -9.64
CA ILE A 113 15.55 -8.45 -9.60
C ILE A 113 15.04 -8.74 -8.18
N SER A 114 15.58 -9.77 -7.53
CA SER A 114 15.20 -10.12 -6.15
C SER A 114 15.41 -8.93 -5.21
N ASP A 115 16.60 -8.34 -5.21
CA ASP A 115 16.94 -7.21 -4.35
C ASP A 115 16.03 -6.01 -4.61
N PHE A 116 15.73 -5.73 -5.88
CA PHE A 116 14.82 -4.65 -6.27
C PHE A 116 13.39 -4.87 -5.77
N ILE A 117 12.85 -6.08 -5.94
CA ILE A 117 11.50 -6.41 -5.46
C ILE A 117 11.44 -6.41 -3.94
N ASP A 118 12.48 -6.89 -3.27
CA ASP A 118 12.55 -6.91 -1.82
C ASP A 118 12.54 -5.47 -1.26
N GLN A 119 13.20 -4.51 -1.94
CA GLN A 119 13.12 -3.09 -1.59
C GLN A 119 11.71 -2.51 -1.82
N ILE A 120 11.09 -2.78 -2.99
CA ILE A 120 9.73 -2.29 -3.27
C ILE A 120 8.74 -2.80 -2.22
N LEU A 121 8.75 -4.11 -1.94
CA LEU A 121 7.82 -4.71 -1.00
C LEU A 121 8.08 -4.24 0.43
N LYS A 122 9.35 -4.11 0.83
CA LYS A 122 9.69 -3.60 2.15
C LYS A 122 9.18 -2.18 2.33
N ASP A 123 9.62 -1.25 1.47
CA ASP A 123 9.43 0.17 1.71
C ASP A 123 7.98 0.60 1.44
N PHE A 124 7.33 0.06 0.40
CA PHE A 124 6.02 0.53 -0.06
C PHE A 124 4.83 -0.37 0.27
N VAL A 125 5.07 -1.60 0.71
CA VAL A 125 4.00 -2.51 1.15
C VAL A 125 4.09 -2.71 2.65
N VAL A 126 5.18 -3.29 3.13
CA VAL A 126 5.36 -3.70 4.52
C VAL A 126 5.45 -2.50 5.46
N ASP A 127 6.42 -1.62 5.23
CA ASP A 127 6.74 -0.52 6.14
C ASP A 127 5.74 0.64 5.98
N LEU A 128 5.21 0.86 4.77
CA LEU A 128 4.30 1.97 4.49
C LEU A 128 2.89 1.80 5.08
N TRP A 129 2.30 0.61 5.01
CA TRP A 129 0.89 0.44 5.41
C TRP A 129 0.54 -0.95 5.94
N TYR A 130 1.15 -2.02 5.43
CA TYR A 130 0.68 -3.37 5.74
C TYR A 130 0.93 -3.76 7.21
N SER A 131 2.12 -3.43 7.74
CA SER A 131 2.49 -3.72 9.13
C SER A 131 1.69 -2.94 10.17
N GLU A 132 1.10 -1.80 9.80
CA GLU A 132 0.19 -1.04 10.66
C GLU A 132 -1.19 -1.72 10.80
N ILE A 133 -1.58 -2.51 9.79
CA ILE A 133 -2.88 -3.18 9.73
C ILE A 133 -2.80 -4.58 10.36
N THR A 134 -1.73 -5.33 10.09
CA THR A 134 -1.60 -6.72 10.53
C THR A 134 -0.14 -7.14 10.77
N PRO A 135 0.12 -8.01 11.75
CA PRO A 135 1.44 -8.62 11.92
C PRO A 135 1.71 -9.75 10.91
N ASP A 136 0.72 -10.12 10.08
CA ASP A 136 0.85 -11.15 9.05
C ASP A 136 2.03 -10.86 8.11
N ARG A 137 2.62 -11.93 7.55
CA ARG A 137 3.68 -11.86 6.54
C ARG A 137 3.37 -12.69 5.31
N GLU A 138 2.24 -13.40 5.30
CA GLU A 138 1.85 -14.25 4.19
C GLU A 138 1.50 -13.42 2.94
N ALA A 139 0.73 -12.34 3.07
CA ALA A 139 0.33 -11.57 1.89
C ALA A 139 1.51 -10.89 1.14
N PRO A 140 2.50 -10.25 1.81
CA PRO A 140 3.68 -9.72 1.12
C PRO A 140 4.50 -10.80 0.40
N GLU A 141 4.63 -12.01 0.98
CA GLU A 141 5.30 -13.13 0.32
C GLU A 141 4.51 -13.66 -0.89
N LEU A 142 3.18 -13.69 -0.81
CA LEU A 142 2.35 -14.01 -1.96
C LEU A 142 2.49 -12.95 -3.07
N MET A 143 2.53 -11.66 -2.72
CA MET A 143 2.81 -10.58 -3.68
C MET A 143 4.16 -10.78 -4.35
N ARG A 144 5.20 -11.11 -3.58
CA ARG A 144 6.53 -11.44 -4.09
C ARG A 144 6.48 -12.57 -5.11
N SER A 145 5.77 -13.66 -4.82
CA SER A 145 5.62 -14.77 -5.74
C SER A 145 4.93 -14.35 -7.05
N VAL A 146 3.87 -13.56 -6.97
CA VAL A 146 3.13 -13.07 -8.16
C VAL A 146 4.02 -12.18 -9.01
N ILE A 147 4.77 -11.26 -8.39
CA ILE A 147 5.70 -10.37 -9.09
C ILE A 147 6.80 -11.17 -9.79
N MET A 148 7.42 -12.13 -9.09
CA MET A 148 8.46 -12.98 -9.68
C MET A 148 7.92 -13.84 -10.82
N ASP A 149 6.70 -14.37 -10.69
CA ASP A 149 6.04 -15.10 -11.76
C ASP A 149 5.80 -14.21 -12.99
N ALA A 150 5.29 -12.98 -12.80
CA ALA A 150 5.09 -12.00 -13.86
C ALA A 150 6.41 -11.60 -14.55
N LEU A 151 7.48 -11.37 -13.78
CA LEU A 151 8.81 -11.07 -14.33
C LEU A 151 9.41 -12.25 -15.10
N GLY A 152 9.16 -13.48 -14.65
CA GLY A 152 9.49 -14.68 -15.41
C GLY A 152 8.76 -14.73 -16.75
N GLU A 153 7.46 -14.41 -16.78
CA GLU A 153 6.67 -14.30 -18.01
C GLU A 153 7.17 -13.19 -18.95
N ILE A 154 7.59 -12.05 -18.41
CA ILE A 154 8.21 -10.96 -19.18
C ILE A 154 9.55 -11.41 -19.75
N SER A 155 10.42 -12.01 -18.92
CA SER A 155 11.74 -12.48 -19.34
C SER A 155 11.65 -13.53 -20.44
N GLY A 156 10.71 -14.47 -20.34
CA GLY A 156 10.46 -15.47 -21.38
C GLY A 156 10.09 -14.82 -22.71
N ARG A 157 9.16 -13.86 -22.71
CA ARG A 157 8.75 -13.15 -23.94
C ARG A 157 9.85 -12.25 -24.48
N ALA A 158 10.61 -11.59 -23.62
CA ALA A 158 11.72 -10.73 -24.04
C ALA A 158 12.77 -11.51 -24.84
N LYS A 159 13.00 -12.79 -24.51
CA LYS A 159 13.89 -13.70 -25.25
C LYS A 159 13.37 -14.09 -26.64
N GLU A 160 12.05 -14.00 -26.86
CA GLU A 160 11.41 -14.32 -28.14
C GLU A 160 11.41 -13.13 -29.12
N ILE A 161 11.77 -11.92 -28.64
CA ILE A 161 11.80 -10.72 -29.46
C ILE A 161 12.96 -10.79 -30.46
N ASN A 162 12.65 -10.63 -31.75
CA ASN A 162 13.68 -10.42 -32.78
C ASN A 162 14.25 -9.00 -32.65
N LEU A 163 15.39 -8.89 -31.98
CA LEU A 163 16.06 -7.61 -31.72
C LEU A 163 16.43 -6.87 -33.02
N ILE A 164 16.77 -7.59 -34.09
CA ILE A 164 17.15 -6.98 -35.37
C ILE A 164 15.93 -6.27 -35.96
N ASP A 165 14.79 -6.95 -36.06
CA ASP A 165 13.55 -6.36 -36.58
C ASP A 165 13.09 -5.19 -35.71
N LEU A 166 13.14 -5.34 -34.38
CA LEU A 166 12.76 -4.28 -33.44
C LEU A 166 13.60 -3.01 -33.65
N LEU A 167 14.93 -3.15 -33.74
CA LEU A 167 15.84 -2.00 -33.84
C LEU A 167 15.88 -1.38 -35.24
N THR A 168 15.82 -2.20 -36.29
CA THR A 168 16.07 -1.74 -37.67
C THR A 168 14.81 -1.38 -38.44
N ARG A 169 13.66 -1.97 -38.06
CA ARG A 169 12.37 -1.69 -38.69
C ARG A 169 11.47 -0.96 -37.71
N ASP A 170 11.06 -1.60 -36.63
CA ASP A 170 9.94 -1.12 -35.82
C ASP A 170 10.26 0.23 -35.13
N ILE A 171 11.46 0.40 -34.57
CA ILE A 171 11.90 1.68 -33.98
C ILE A 171 12.17 2.74 -35.05
N VAL A 172 12.71 2.36 -36.20
CA VAL A 172 13.00 3.30 -37.30
C VAL A 172 11.70 3.84 -37.88
N ASP A 173 10.71 2.98 -38.09
CA ASP A 173 9.38 3.34 -38.56
C ASP A 173 8.70 4.28 -37.54
N LEU A 174 8.78 3.96 -36.23
CA LEU A 174 8.25 4.82 -35.17
C LEU A 174 8.89 6.23 -35.16
N ILE A 175 10.21 6.31 -35.28
CA ILE A 175 10.92 7.60 -35.39
C ILE A 175 10.49 8.32 -36.66
N GLY A 176 10.36 7.61 -37.78
CA GLY A 176 9.86 8.13 -39.05
C GLY A 176 8.48 8.77 -38.91
N ASP A 177 7.54 8.06 -38.29
CA ASP A 177 6.18 8.56 -38.02
C ASP A 177 6.20 9.84 -37.17
N HIS A 178 7.04 9.90 -36.14
CA HIS A 178 7.20 11.09 -35.32
C HIS A 178 7.82 12.27 -36.09
N LEU A 179 8.83 12.03 -36.92
CA LEU A 179 9.44 13.06 -37.78
C LEU A 179 8.47 13.58 -38.84
N ASP A 180 7.68 12.68 -39.44
CA ASP A 180 6.66 13.08 -40.41
C ASP A 180 5.51 13.85 -39.74
N LEU A 181 5.09 13.45 -38.54
CA LEU A 181 4.13 14.22 -37.74
C LEU A 181 4.64 15.63 -37.47
N PHE A 182 5.89 15.76 -37.01
CA PHE A 182 6.53 17.05 -36.78
C PHE A 182 6.61 17.89 -38.06
N ARG A 183 7.13 17.31 -39.16
CA ARG A 183 7.31 18.01 -40.44
C ARG A 183 5.99 18.49 -41.04
N ARG A 184 4.94 17.67 -40.99
CA ARG A 184 3.59 18.05 -41.46
C ARG A 184 3.03 19.22 -40.66
N ASN A 185 3.14 19.17 -39.32
CA ASN A 185 2.64 20.24 -38.46
C ASN A 185 3.49 21.52 -38.57
N GLN A 186 4.81 21.41 -38.70
CA GLN A 186 5.69 22.55 -38.94
C GLN A 186 5.37 23.23 -40.29
N ALA A 187 5.15 22.45 -41.34
CA ALA A 187 4.78 22.98 -42.66
C ALA A 187 3.42 23.70 -42.64
N ALA A 188 2.46 23.21 -41.84
CA ALA A 188 1.17 23.87 -41.67
C ALA A 188 1.28 25.23 -40.95
N ILE A 189 2.26 25.40 -40.06
CA ILE A 189 2.52 26.67 -39.36
C ILE A 189 3.34 27.65 -40.23
N GLY A 190 4.25 27.12 -41.05
CA GLY A 190 5.15 27.90 -41.91
C GLY A 190 6.61 27.86 -41.43
N ALA A 191 7.51 27.38 -42.29
CA ALA A 191 8.92 27.20 -41.96
C ALA A 191 9.66 28.54 -41.76
N ASP A 192 9.28 29.58 -42.50
CA ASP A 192 9.76 30.95 -42.39
C ASP A 192 9.34 31.57 -41.06
N VAL A 193 8.08 31.38 -40.65
CA VAL A 193 7.57 31.81 -39.35
C VAL A 193 8.36 31.13 -38.24
N MET A 194 8.49 29.80 -38.29
CA MET A 194 9.22 29.03 -37.28
C MET A 194 10.68 29.46 -37.18
N ALA A 195 11.36 29.76 -38.28
CA ALA A 195 12.76 30.19 -38.27
C ALA A 195 13.00 31.47 -37.45
N THR A 196 12.01 32.35 -37.34
CA THR A 196 12.15 33.64 -36.62
C THR A 196 11.93 33.56 -35.11
N LEU A 197 11.34 32.47 -34.62
CA LEU A 197 10.94 32.29 -33.22
C LEU A 197 12.03 31.71 -32.33
N SER A 198 11.91 31.94 -31.02
CA SER A 198 12.70 31.20 -30.02
C SER A 198 12.28 29.73 -29.98
N THR A 199 13.09 28.88 -29.34
CA THR A 199 12.78 27.45 -29.19
C THR A 199 11.47 27.25 -28.40
N GLU A 200 11.28 28.01 -27.33
CA GLU A 200 10.09 27.94 -26.48
C GLU A 200 8.82 28.37 -27.25
N GLU A 201 8.92 29.43 -28.05
CA GLU A 201 7.81 29.91 -28.88
C GLU A 201 7.46 28.91 -30.01
N ARG A 202 8.46 28.21 -30.56
CA ARG A 202 8.23 27.14 -31.54
C ARG A 202 7.48 25.98 -30.90
N ASP A 203 7.91 25.53 -29.73
CA ASP A 203 7.31 24.40 -29.02
C ASP A 203 5.86 24.70 -28.62
N GLU A 204 5.58 25.90 -28.09
CA GLU A 204 4.21 26.29 -27.76
C GLU A 204 3.31 26.38 -29.00
N ARG A 205 3.80 26.96 -30.11
CA ARG A 205 3.02 27.00 -31.37
C ARG A 205 2.77 25.61 -31.93
N LEU A 206 3.77 24.74 -31.91
CA LEU A 206 3.64 23.36 -32.37
C LEU A 206 2.63 22.59 -31.51
N LYS A 207 2.73 22.72 -30.18
CA LYS A 207 1.78 22.13 -29.23
C LYS A 207 0.36 22.61 -29.49
N HIS A 208 0.15 23.92 -29.66
CA HIS A 208 -1.17 24.46 -29.99
C HIS A 208 -1.73 23.88 -31.29
N HIS A 209 -0.90 23.74 -32.31
CA HIS A 209 -1.31 23.16 -33.59
C HIS A 209 -1.66 21.66 -33.46
N LEU A 210 -0.83 20.88 -32.75
CA LEU A 210 -1.07 19.46 -32.49
C LEU A 210 -2.35 19.21 -31.68
N ILE A 211 -2.67 20.10 -30.73
CA ILE A 211 -3.94 20.05 -29.98
C ILE A 211 -5.10 20.34 -30.93
N ALA A 212 -4.99 21.36 -31.78
CA ALA A 212 -6.04 21.72 -32.74
C ALA A 212 -6.28 20.60 -33.78
N SER A 213 -5.21 19.92 -34.22
CA SER A 213 -5.31 18.78 -35.13
C SER A 213 -5.71 17.47 -34.46
N LYS A 214 -5.77 17.44 -33.12
CA LYS A 214 -5.99 16.23 -32.30
C LYS A 214 -4.94 15.14 -32.52
N GLU A 215 -3.74 15.52 -32.93
CA GLU A 215 -2.60 14.62 -33.11
C GLU A 215 -1.62 14.66 -31.91
N LEU A 216 -1.85 15.53 -30.92
CA LEU A 216 -1.05 15.53 -29.69
C LEU A 216 -1.27 14.24 -28.91
N HIS A 217 -0.18 13.54 -28.56
CA HIS A 217 -0.25 12.34 -27.75
C HIS A 217 -0.85 12.64 -26.35
N PRO A 218 -1.80 11.84 -25.83
CA PRO A 218 -2.51 12.15 -24.58
C PRO A 218 -1.59 12.35 -23.37
N ALA A 219 -0.45 11.65 -23.33
CA ALA A 219 0.52 11.80 -22.25
C ALA A 219 1.15 13.20 -22.16
N LEU A 220 1.13 13.98 -23.25
CA LEU A 220 1.74 15.32 -23.29
C LEU A 220 0.75 16.45 -22.95
N ILE A 221 -0.51 16.11 -22.68
CA ILE A 221 -1.55 17.11 -22.39
C ILE A 221 -1.41 17.66 -20.97
N SER A 222 -1.26 16.78 -19.99
CA SER A 222 -1.11 17.14 -18.58
C SER A 222 -0.49 15.99 -17.79
N PRO A 223 0.10 16.26 -16.60
CA PRO A 223 0.66 15.21 -15.74
C PRO A 223 -0.36 14.12 -15.35
N GLU A 224 -1.63 14.49 -15.17
CA GLU A 224 -2.70 13.54 -14.87
C GLU A 224 -3.04 12.66 -16.08
N SER A 225 -2.89 13.22 -17.29
CA SER A 225 -3.11 12.48 -18.53
C SER A 225 -1.96 11.52 -18.80
N GLU A 226 -0.72 11.95 -18.54
CA GLU A 226 0.47 11.09 -18.54
C GLU A 226 0.29 9.89 -17.61
N TYR A 227 -0.09 10.15 -16.35
CA TYR A 227 -0.33 9.10 -15.36
C TYR A 227 -1.38 8.08 -15.83
N LYS A 228 -2.48 8.54 -16.44
CA LYS A 228 -3.53 7.66 -16.99
C LYS A 228 -3.03 6.82 -18.16
N VAL A 229 -2.20 7.39 -19.04
CA VAL A 229 -1.57 6.63 -20.13
C VAL A 229 -0.66 5.55 -19.55
N LEU A 230 0.15 5.87 -18.53
CA LEU A 230 0.99 4.88 -17.87
C LEU A 230 0.16 3.78 -17.20
N GLN A 231 -0.93 4.11 -16.51
CA GLN A 231 -1.87 3.12 -15.96
C GLN A 231 -2.45 2.21 -17.05
N GLN A 232 -2.78 2.75 -18.22
CA GLN A 232 -3.31 1.98 -19.35
C GLN A 232 -2.25 1.03 -19.93
N LEU A 233 -1.02 1.50 -20.13
CA LEU A 233 0.10 0.68 -20.60
C LEU A 233 0.41 -0.45 -19.61
N VAL A 234 0.52 -0.13 -18.32
CA VAL A 234 0.71 -1.11 -17.25
C VAL A 234 -0.44 -2.10 -17.22
N GLY A 235 -1.69 -1.65 -17.37
CA GLY A 235 -2.86 -2.52 -17.48
C GLY A 235 -2.74 -3.52 -18.64
N GLY A 236 -2.25 -3.06 -19.80
CA GLY A 236 -1.97 -3.93 -20.95
C GLY A 236 -0.90 -4.98 -20.64
N VAL A 237 0.20 -4.58 -19.98
CA VAL A 237 1.25 -5.51 -19.55
C VAL A 237 0.69 -6.54 -18.57
N LEU A 238 -0.04 -6.11 -17.54
CA LEU A 238 -0.65 -6.98 -16.53
C LEU A 238 -1.61 -8.00 -17.14
N ALA A 239 -2.39 -7.63 -18.17
CA ALA A 239 -3.28 -8.54 -18.87
C ALA A 239 -2.53 -9.74 -19.51
N ILE A 240 -1.27 -9.55 -19.87
CA ILE A 240 -0.45 -10.52 -20.59
C ILE A 240 0.37 -11.39 -19.62
N VAL A 241 0.77 -10.83 -18.48
CA VAL A 241 1.74 -11.47 -17.56
C VAL A 241 1.09 -12.11 -16.32
N LEU A 242 -0.05 -11.60 -15.85
CA LEU A 242 -0.74 -12.16 -14.69
C LEU A 242 -1.41 -13.48 -15.03
N ARG A 243 -1.44 -14.41 -14.07
CA ARG A 243 -2.19 -15.67 -14.24
C ARG A 243 -3.70 -15.38 -14.26
N PRO A 244 -4.52 -16.22 -14.90
CA PRO A 244 -5.97 -16.04 -14.94
C PRO A 244 -6.62 -15.86 -13.57
N ARG A 245 -6.10 -16.53 -12.53
CA ARG A 245 -6.60 -16.41 -11.15
C ARG A 245 -6.31 -15.04 -10.53
N GLU A 246 -5.12 -14.50 -10.78
CA GLU A 246 -4.69 -13.19 -10.27
C GLU A 246 -5.40 -12.07 -11.02
N ALA A 247 -5.49 -12.17 -12.35
CA ALA A 247 -6.14 -11.19 -13.21
C ALA A 247 -7.64 -11.04 -12.94
N GLN A 248 -8.30 -12.09 -12.46
CA GLN A 248 -9.71 -12.04 -12.07
C GLN A 248 -9.95 -11.36 -10.72
N CYS A 249 -8.91 -11.16 -9.90
CA CYS A 249 -9.03 -10.50 -8.61
C CYS A 249 -8.89 -8.98 -8.78
N PRO A 250 -9.96 -8.17 -8.59
CA PRO A 250 -9.89 -6.72 -8.82
C PRO A 250 -8.92 -6.01 -7.88
N LEU A 251 -8.75 -6.53 -6.67
CA LEU A 251 -7.82 -5.99 -5.69
C LEU A 251 -6.36 -6.17 -6.13
N VAL A 252 -6.01 -7.39 -6.55
CA VAL A 252 -4.66 -7.70 -7.06
C VAL A 252 -4.37 -6.87 -8.31
N TRP A 253 -5.32 -6.82 -9.24
CA TRP A 253 -5.20 -6.02 -10.46
C TRP A 253 -4.95 -4.54 -10.16
N THR A 254 -5.77 -3.96 -9.27
CA THR A 254 -5.67 -2.53 -8.94
C THR A 254 -4.37 -2.23 -8.22
N ILE A 255 -4.03 -3.00 -7.18
CA ILE A 255 -2.77 -2.81 -6.43
C ILE A 255 -1.57 -2.97 -7.35
N ALA A 256 -1.52 -4.03 -8.17
CA ALA A 256 -0.41 -4.25 -9.10
C ALA A 256 -0.28 -3.10 -10.11
N ARG A 257 -1.40 -2.64 -10.69
CA ARG A 257 -1.37 -1.53 -11.64
C ARG A 257 -0.88 -0.26 -10.99
N GLU A 258 -1.37 0.10 -9.81
CA GLU A 258 -0.92 1.32 -9.14
C GLU A 258 0.54 1.22 -8.72
N ILE A 259 0.96 0.13 -8.05
CA ILE A 259 2.35 -0.09 -7.63
C ILE A 259 3.31 0.05 -8.81
N VAL A 260 3.05 -0.63 -9.92
CA VAL A 260 3.95 -0.57 -11.09
C VAL A 260 3.90 0.81 -11.73
N THR A 261 2.73 1.43 -11.83
CA THR A 261 2.61 2.77 -12.44
C THR A 261 3.36 3.82 -11.62
N CYS A 262 3.10 3.91 -10.31
CA CYS A 262 3.60 5.01 -9.49
C CYS A 262 5.03 4.79 -8.97
N LEU A 263 5.44 3.55 -8.70
CA LEU A 263 6.76 3.27 -8.12
C LEU A 263 7.81 2.89 -9.15
N VAL A 264 7.40 2.44 -10.34
CA VAL A 264 8.33 1.99 -11.38
C VAL A 264 8.23 2.88 -12.62
N MET A 265 7.06 2.96 -13.24
CA MET A 265 6.94 3.65 -14.54
C MET A 265 7.09 5.16 -14.41
N GLN A 266 6.39 5.82 -13.48
CA GLN A 266 6.46 7.27 -13.33
C GLN A 266 7.89 7.76 -13.00
N PRO A 267 8.63 7.15 -12.04
CA PRO A 267 10.01 7.56 -11.79
C PRO A 267 10.93 7.36 -12.98
N LEU A 268 10.75 6.28 -13.76
CA LEU A 268 11.54 6.03 -14.97
C LEU A 268 11.28 7.06 -16.07
N ILE A 269 10.02 7.46 -16.26
CA ILE A 269 9.66 8.49 -17.23
C ILE A 269 10.21 9.86 -16.79
N ASN A 270 10.06 10.21 -15.52
CA ASN A 270 10.62 11.46 -14.98
C ASN A 270 12.15 11.51 -15.09
N LEU A 271 12.82 10.36 -14.98
CA LEU A 271 14.27 10.26 -15.18
C LEU A 271 14.66 10.46 -16.65
N ALA A 272 13.88 9.89 -17.58
CA ALA A 272 14.13 9.99 -19.02
C ALA A 272 13.75 11.36 -19.60
N SER A 273 12.79 12.05 -18.99
CA SER A 273 12.30 13.38 -19.37
C SER A 273 12.43 14.34 -18.18
N PRO A 274 13.66 14.76 -17.81
CA PRO A 274 13.85 15.72 -16.73
C PRO A 274 13.19 17.06 -17.08
N ALA A 275 12.57 17.67 -16.07
CA ALA A 275 11.91 18.98 -16.17
C ALA A 275 12.88 20.13 -16.46
#